data_AF-A0A672JNL0-F1
#
_entry.id   AF-A0A672JNL0-F1
#
_cell.length_a   1.000
_cell.length_b   1.000
_cell.length_c   1.000
_cell.angle_alpha   90.00
_cell.angle_beta   90.00
_cell.angle_gamma   90.00
#
_symmetry.space_group_name_H-M   'P 1'
#
loop_
_entity.id
_entity.type
_entity.pdbx_description
1 polymer ?
#
loop_
_entity_poly.entity_id
_entity_poly.type
_entity_poly.pdbx_seq_one_letter_code
_entity_poly.pdbx_strand_id
1 'polypeptide(L)'
;MGVGVSHTFKKYNMAPFKNLKLTLEALNQQGTYSEGDTVIGTLSFNLKSDTKVKSISVKAKGDAKVEWKEDSGNSTTHYKGHVRYFKLKQDLVAKDTGGKSSSYKC
;
A
#
# COMPACT_ATOMS: atom_id res chain seq x y z
N MET A 1 0.78 6.57 27.10
CA MET A 1 1.67 6.06 26.04
C MET A 1 1.87 4.57 26.26
N GLY A 2 1.47 3.74 25.30
CA GLY A 2 1.62 2.30 25.40
C GLY A 2 1.15 1.66 24.11
N VAL A 3 2.08 1.22 23.29
CA VAL A 3 1.79 0.49 22.06
C VAL A 3 2.20 -0.96 22.33
N GLY A 4 1.20 -1.80 22.61
CA GLY A 4 1.40 -3.24 22.68
C GLY A 4 1.24 -3.83 21.29
N VAL A 5 2.31 -4.40 20.73
CA VAL A 5 2.23 -5.17 19.48
C VAL A 5 2.29 -6.65 19.86
N SER A 6 1.13 -7.30 19.89
CA SER A 6 1.08 -8.76 19.85
C SER A 6 0.71 -9.17 18.44
N HIS A 7 1.62 -9.86 17.75
CA HIS A 7 1.35 -10.51 16.48
C HIS A 7 1.74 -11.98 16.58
N THR A 8 0.74 -12.82 16.81
CA THR A 8 0.86 -14.27 16.63
C THR A 8 0.88 -14.57 15.14
N PHE A 9 2.06 -14.80 14.57
CA PHE A 9 2.19 -15.31 13.21
C PHE A 9 1.79 -16.79 13.19
N LYS A 10 0.56 -17.08 12.78
CA LYS A 10 0.23 -18.42 12.28
C LYS A 10 0.96 -18.62 10.95
N LYS A 11 2.05 -19.40 11.01
CA LYS A 11 2.91 -19.78 9.89
C LYS A 11 2.12 -20.71 8.95
N TYR A 12 1.43 -20.15 7.96
CA TYR A 12 0.86 -20.93 6.86
C TYR A 12 1.90 -21.09 5.76
N ASN A 13 2.08 -22.33 5.32
CA ASN A 13 3.13 -22.78 4.42
C ASN A 13 3.04 -22.16 3.00
N MET A 14 4.20 -21.65 2.54
CA MET A 14 4.63 -21.44 1.14
C MET A 14 3.83 -20.49 0.22
N ALA A 15 3.87 -19.19 0.51
CA ALA A 15 3.75 -18.20 -0.57
C ALA A 15 4.86 -18.44 -1.63
N PRO A 16 4.55 -18.39 -2.94
CA PRO A 16 5.51 -18.68 -4.02
C PRO A 16 6.59 -17.60 -4.19
N PHE A 17 6.37 -16.45 -3.58
CA PHE A 17 7.29 -15.32 -3.58
C PHE A 17 8.25 -15.39 -2.37
N LYS A 18 9.52 -15.09 -2.60
CA LYS A 18 10.56 -14.78 -1.61
C LYS A 18 11.01 -13.33 -1.82
N ASN A 19 11.53 -12.72 -0.76
CA ASN A 19 12.18 -11.41 -0.82
C ASN A 19 11.34 -10.32 -1.52
N LEU A 20 10.04 -10.30 -1.27
CA LEU A 20 9.16 -9.27 -1.81
C LEU A 20 9.56 -7.91 -1.23
N LYS A 21 10.09 -7.03 -2.07
CA LYS A 21 10.60 -5.71 -1.70
C LYS A 21 10.03 -4.65 -2.64
N LEU A 22 9.44 -3.61 -2.07
CA LEU A 22 9.10 -2.37 -2.77
C LEU A 22 10.12 -1.32 -2.38
N THR A 23 10.78 -0.71 -3.36
CA THR A 23 11.71 0.40 -3.15
C THR A 23 11.14 1.63 -3.84
N LEU A 24 11.04 2.74 -3.13
CA LEU A 24 10.64 4.02 -3.71
C LEU A 24 11.89 4.88 -3.95
N GLU A 25 11.91 5.61 -5.05
CA GLU A 25 12.96 6.56 -5.35
C GLU A 25 12.69 7.86 -4.58
N ALA A 26 13.71 8.38 -3.88
CA ALA A 26 13.56 9.63 -3.17
C ALA A 26 13.48 10.79 -4.17
N LEU A 27 12.37 11.53 -4.15
CA LEU A 27 12.20 12.71 -5.00
C LEU A 27 13.04 13.91 -4.54
N ASN A 28 13.32 13.98 -3.24
CA ASN A 28 14.07 15.06 -2.62
C ASN A 28 14.86 14.52 -1.41
N GLN A 29 15.75 15.35 -0.85
CA GLN A 29 16.58 14.98 0.31
C GLN A 29 15.76 14.62 1.56
N GLN A 30 14.50 15.05 1.64
CA GLN A 30 13.61 14.83 2.77
C GLN A 30 12.77 13.54 2.62
N GLY A 31 12.74 12.94 1.43
CA GLY A 31 11.93 11.75 1.14
C GLY A 31 10.43 11.98 1.25
N THR A 32 9.97 13.23 1.09
CA THR A 32 8.55 13.62 1.17
C THR A 32 7.94 13.80 -0.21
N TYR A 33 6.62 13.62 -0.29
CA TYR A 33 5.81 13.77 -1.49
C TYR A 33 4.69 14.78 -1.22
N SER A 34 4.40 15.62 -2.21
CA SER A 34 3.35 16.63 -2.20
C SER A 34 2.36 16.39 -3.35
N GLU A 35 1.29 17.17 -3.38
CA GLU A 35 0.35 17.15 -4.50
C GLU A 35 1.08 17.48 -5.82
N GLY A 36 0.82 16.68 -6.85
CA GLY A 36 1.47 16.81 -8.17
C GLY A 36 2.79 16.05 -8.30
N ASP A 37 3.37 15.54 -7.21
CA ASP A 37 4.60 14.75 -7.28
C ASP A 37 4.36 13.36 -7.88
N THR A 38 5.27 12.93 -8.75
CA THR A 38 5.26 11.57 -9.32
C THR A 38 5.96 10.59 -8.38
N VAL A 39 5.26 9.56 -7.90
CA VAL A 39 5.85 8.49 -7.09
C VAL A 39 6.48 7.43 -8.01
N ILE A 40 7.79 7.26 -7.93
CA ILE A 40 8.54 6.25 -8.70
C ILE A 40 9.06 5.17 -7.76
N GLY A 41 8.99 3.90 -8.18
CA GLY A 41 9.50 2.80 -7.40
C GLY A 41 9.60 1.48 -8.16
N THR A 42 10.34 0.55 -7.57
CA THR A 42 10.60 -0.78 -8.10
C THR A 42 10.09 -1.85 -7.15
N LEU A 43 9.31 -2.80 -7.68
CA LEU A 43 8.90 -4.02 -6.99
C LEU A 43 9.82 -5.19 -7.41
N SER A 44 10.53 -5.79 -6.46
CA SER A 44 11.42 -6.93 -6.67
C SER A 44 10.98 -8.12 -5.82
N PHE A 45 11.11 -9.32 -6.36
CA PHE A 45 10.84 -10.58 -5.64
C PHE A 45 11.54 -11.75 -6.35
N ASN A 46 11.73 -12.86 -5.63
CA ASN A 46 12.16 -14.12 -6.21
C ASN A 46 11.00 -15.13 -6.20
N LEU A 47 10.94 -16.00 -7.20
CA LEU A 47 10.01 -17.14 -7.20
C LEU A 47 10.72 -18.38 -6.62
N LYS A 48 10.04 -19.14 -5.77
CA LYS A 48 10.61 -20.34 -5.11
C LYS A 48 10.77 -21.53 -6.04
N SER A 49 9.96 -21.58 -7.09
CA SER A 49 9.85 -22.64 -8.08
C SER A 49 9.16 -22.07 -9.31
N ASP A 50 9.06 -22.85 -10.38
CA ASP A 50 8.24 -22.53 -11.55
C ASP A 50 6.77 -22.41 -11.14
N THR A 51 6.38 -21.18 -10.82
CA THR A 51 5.05 -20.84 -10.35
C THR A 51 4.38 -19.99 -11.41
N LYS A 52 3.19 -20.42 -11.86
CA LYS A 52 2.35 -19.61 -12.73
C LYS A 52 1.78 -18.42 -11.95
N VAL A 53 2.35 -17.25 -12.16
CA VAL A 53 1.84 -15.99 -11.61
C VAL A 53 0.64 -15.55 -12.44
N LYS A 54 -0.54 -15.42 -11.81
CA LYS A 54 -1.76 -14.98 -12.49
C LYS A 54 -1.82 -13.46 -12.70
N SER A 55 -1.42 -12.71 -11.69
CA SER A 55 -1.36 -11.25 -11.74
C SER A 55 -0.50 -10.71 -10.62
N ILE A 56 0.18 -9.59 -10.88
CA ILE A 56 0.85 -8.79 -9.87
C ILE A 56 0.29 -7.39 -9.97
N SER A 57 -0.08 -6.81 -8.83
CA SER A 57 -0.62 -5.45 -8.80
C SER A 57 -0.08 -4.67 -7.61
N VAL A 58 0.20 -3.40 -7.80
CA VAL A 58 0.52 -2.43 -6.75
C VAL A 58 -0.69 -1.56 -6.51
N LYS A 59 -0.97 -1.26 -5.24
CA LYS A 59 -2.06 -0.37 -4.83
C LYS A 59 -1.51 0.69 -3.88
N ALA A 60 -1.68 1.95 -4.23
CA ALA A 60 -1.32 3.08 -3.40
C ALA A 60 -2.59 3.73 -2.85
N LYS A 61 -2.59 4.09 -1.57
CA LYS A 61 -3.70 4.76 -0.90
C LYS A 61 -3.19 5.86 0.02
N GLY A 62 -3.82 7.01 -0.04
CA GLY A 62 -3.68 8.08 0.95
C GLY A 62 -4.98 8.18 1.74
N ASP A 63 -4.90 7.93 3.06
CA ASP A 63 -6.05 7.96 3.96
C ASP A 63 -5.71 8.86 5.17
N ALA A 64 -6.57 9.84 5.49
CA ALA A 64 -6.54 10.57 6.76
C ALA A 64 -7.63 10.04 7.68
N LYS A 65 -7.26 9.70 8.91
CA LYS A 65 -8.19 9.33 9.97
C LYS A 65 -8.00 10.30 11.12
N VAL A 66 -9.12 10.83 11.61
CA VAL A 66 -9.14 11.75 12.75
C VAL A 66 -10.08 11.20 13.80
N GLU A 67 -9.74 11.39 15.07
CA GLU A 67 -10.59 11.12 16.20
C GLU A 67 -10.51 12.31 17.15
N TRP A 68 -11.66 12.77 17.62
CA TRP A 68 -11.70 13.82 18.65
C TRP A 68 -12.84 13.55 19.62
N LYS A 69 -12.77 14.20 20.78
CA LYS A 69 -13.80 14.11 21.80
C LYS A 69 -14.36 15.50 22.05
N GLU A 70 -15.64 15.54 22.35
CA GLU A 70 -16.32 16.77 22.75
C GLU A 70 -17.00 16.50 24.08
N ASP A 71 -16.63 17.29 25.08
CA ASP A 71 -17.23 17.22 26.41
C ASP A 71 -18.38 18.23 26.48
N SER A 72 -19.56 17.77 26.88
CA SER A 72 -20.76 18.61 27.06
C SER A 72 -21.38 18.30 28.42
N GLY A 73 -20.99 19.08 29.43
CA GLY A 73 -21.41 18.84 30.82
C GLY A 73 -20.82 17.53 31.35
N ASN A 74 -21.68 16.58 31.73
CA ASN A 74 -21.26 15.27 32.26
C ASN A 74 -21.15 14.17 31.18
N SER A 75 -21.29 14.52 29.91
CA SER A 75 -21.15 13.56 28.80
C SER A 75 -19.91 13.87 27.96
N THR A 76 -19.21 12.82 27.54
CA THR A 76 -18.15 12.88 26.53
C THR A 76 -18.62 12.18 25.28
N THR A 77 -18.69 12.91 24.16
CA THR A 77 -18.99 12.36 22.85
C THR A 77 -17.70 12.07 22.10
N HIS A 78 -17.62 10.90 21.46
CA HIS A 78 -16.47 10.49 20.66
C HIS A 78 -16.80 10.57 19.17
N TYR A 79 -16.01 11.32 18.42
CA TYR A 79 -16.15 11.48 16.99
C TYR A 79 -14.99 10.83 16.25
N LYS A 80 -15.28 10.36 15.04
CA LYS A 80 -14.30 9.82 14.11
C LYS A 80 -14.58 10.36 12.71
N GLY A 81 -13.52 10.73 12.00
CA GLY A 81 -13.55 11.10 10.60
C GLY A 81 -12.57 10.25 9.81
N HIS A 82 -12.95 9.88 8.57
CA HIS A 82 -12.07 9.19 7.64
C HIS A 82 -12.23 9.80 6.25
N VAL A 83 -11.12 10.28 5.69
CA VAL A 83 -11.05 10.82 4.34
C VAL A 83 -10.03 10.01 3.55
N ARG A 84 -10.37 9.69 2.31
CA ARG A 84 -9.46 9.05 1.34
C ARG A 84 -9.09 10.05 0.28
N TYR A 85 -7.82 10.47 0.26
CA TYR A 85 -7.28 11.42 -0.72
C TYR A 85 -7.09 10.79 -2.09
N PHE A 86 -6.51 9.58 -2.12
CA PHE A 86 -6.31 8.86 -3.37
C PHE A 86 -6.35 7.35 -3.17
N LYS A 87 -6.68 6.65 -4.25
CA LYS A 87 -6.60 5.19 -4.34
C LYS A 87 -6.30 4.81 -5.78
N LEU A 88 -5.06 4.46 -6.04
CA LEU A 88 -4.59 4.00 -7.34
C LEU A 88 -4.29 2.50 -7.27
N LYS A 89 -4.56 1.79 -8.36
CA LYS A 89 -4.18 0.39 -8.55
C LYS A 89 -3.53 0.27 -9.93
N GLN A 90 -2.35 -0.33 -9.98
CA GLN A 90 -1.65 -0.63 -11.21
C GLN A 90 -1.32 -2.11 -11.26
N ASP A 91 -1.72 -2.78 -12.34
CA ASP A 91 -1.37 -4.18 -12.59
C ASP A 91 -0.02 -4.22 -13.33
N LEU A 92 1.00 -4.83 -12.72
CA LEU A 92 2.37 -4.95 -13.25
C LEU A 92 2.54 -6.20 -14.13
N VAL A 93 1.81 -7.26 -13.81
CA VAL A 93 1.73 -8.48 -14.62
C VAL A 93 0.25 -8.78 -14.78
N ALA A 94 -0.23 -8.77 -16.02
CA ALA A 94 -1.58 -9.18 -16.38
C ALA A 94 -1.54 -10.57 -17.04
N LYS A 95 -2.62 -11.34 -16.92
CA LYS A 95 -2.84 -12.48 -17.81
C LYS A 95 -2.88 -11.98 -19.25
N ASP A 96 -2.27 -12.72 -20.17
CA ASP A 96 -2.53 -12.57 -21.60
C ASP A 96 -4.03 -12.81 -21.86
N THR A 97 -4.79 -11.72 -21.87
CA THR A 97 -6.11 -11.65 -22.48
C THR A 97 -5.95 -10.73 -23.69
N GLY A 98 -5.32 -11.24 -24.74
CA GLY A 98 -5.25 -10.65 -26.08
C GLY A 98 -5.21 -9.12 -26.13
N GLY A 99 -4.01 -8.55 -26.02
CA GLY A 99 -3.71 -7.22 -26.56
C GLY A 99 -3.95 -6.01 -25.64
N LYS A 100 -2.86 -5.52 -25.05
CA LYS A 100 -2.21 -4.21 -25.35
C LYS A 100 -1.19 -3.97 -24.25
N SER A 101 0.09 -3.97 -24.62
CA SER A 101 1.13 -3.36 -23.79
C SER A 101 0.85 -1.86 -23.76
N SER A 102 0.26 -1.38 -22.67
CA SER A 102 0.12 0.04 -22.42
C SER A 102 1.27 0.48 -21.53
N SER A 103 2.17 1.26 -22.12
CA SER A 103 3.10 2.09 -21.37
C SER A 103 2.28 3.20 -20.70
N TYR A 104 2.14 3.12 -19.38
CA TYR A 104 1.65 4.25 -18.60
C TYR A 104 2.88 4.96 -18.05
N LYS A 105 3.15 6.14 -18.62
CA LYS A 105 3.97 7.15 -17.96
C LYS A 105 3.09 7.84 -16.93
N CYS A 106 3.53 7.79 -15.67
CA CYS A 106 3.09 8.67 -14.62
C CYS A 106 3.92 9.96 -14.69
#